data_AF-A0A9D9QNT5-F1
#
_entry.id   AF-A0A9D9QNT5-F1
#
_cell.length_a   1.000
_cell.length_b   1.000
_cell.length_c   1.000
_cell.angle_alpha   90.00
_cell.angle_beta   90.00
_cell.angle_gamma   90.00
#
_symmetry.space_group_name_H-M   'P 1'
#
loop_
_entity.id
_entity.type
_entity.pdbx_description
1 polymer ?
#
loop_
_entity_poly.entity_id
_entity_poly.type
_entity_poly.pdbx_seq_one_letter_code
_entity_poly.pdbx_strand_id
1 'polypeptide(L)'
;MTKTVMKAAIQQKLQEKGIKIHELAKHLSIDASLMSRILANKRKPSDIQIQKISEVLELPYSDLLTYYLSSEVVKIVKDYPQLAQSILVMAEARVSYLLSDDRFENIGIGAELQEKLNELSVLSKRWCTIKPLDAVQLEKLQEYFHTAYTYESNRIEGNTLSLQETHLVVNEGITIGGKSVREHLEAINHGEAVALLHDLVRNDVPFNAHRLKQIHHLVLKGIDERNAGKYRNIQVMISGSEHIPPAPYMLDKLMEDYFIYYEQNRERLHPVLLAAEMHERLVTIHPFIDGNGRTSRLVMNFILLQNGYTIANLKGNLENRLAYYAALQKVQLNHDSTDFYSLIINHALASLKEHLLLAGN
;
A
#
# COMPACT_ATOMS: atom_id res chain seq x y z
N MET A 1 -7.30 18.50 -38.06
CA MET A 1 -6.03 19.13 -38.50
C MET A 1 -4.86 18.59 -37.68
N THR A 2 -4.53 17.31 -37.80
CA THR A 2 -3.51 16.65 -36.94
C THR A 2 -2.92 15.45 -37.67
N LYS A 3 -2.45 15.63 -38.91
CA LYS A 3 -1.56 14.63 -39.52
C LYS A 3 -0.15 14.85 -38.95
N THR A 4 0.15 14.12 -37.89
CA THR A 4 1.50 13.71 -37.47
C THR A 4 2.49 14.86 -37.20
N VAL A 5 2.42 15.46 -36.01
CA VAL A 5 3.25 16.62 -35.63
C VAL A 5 4.75 16.33 -35.75
N MET A 6 5.21 15.14 -35.33
CA MET A 6 6.61 14.72 -35.46
C MET A 6 7.07 14.60 -36.93
N LYS A 7 6.27 13.95 -37.78
CA LYS A 7 6.60 13.76 -39.20
C LYS A 7 6.63 15.09 -39.93
N ALA A 8 5.66 15.96 -39.68
CA ALA A 8 5.61 17.29 -40.29
C ALA A 8 6.82 18.13 -39.89
N ALA A 9 7.19 18.15 -38.61
CA ALA A 9 8.39 18.85 -38.12
C ALA A 9 9.68 18.32 -38.76
N ILE A 10 9.84 16.99 -38.83
CA ILE A 10 11.00 16.37 -39.49
C ILE A 10 11.02 16.68 -40.99
N GLN A 11 9.88 16.59 -41.69
CA GLN A 11 9.80 16.87 -43.12
C GLN A 11 10.11 18.34 -43.45
N GLN A 12 9.62 19.27 -42.64
CA GLN A 12 9.93 20.68 -42.76
C GLN A 12 11.44 20.92 -42.58
N LYS A 13 12.06 20.37 -41.53
CA LYS A 13 13.50 20.53 -41.30
C LYS A 13 14.38 19.87 -42.34
N LEU A 14 13.97 18.72 -42.86
CA LEU A 14 14.61 18.08 -44.01
C LEU A 14 14.61 19.00 -45.24
N GLN A 15 13.49 19.68 -45.50
CA GLN A 15 13.37 20.64 -46.61
C GLN A 15 14.23 21.88 -46.38
N GLU A 16 14.24 22.45 -45.17
CA GLU A 16 15.04 23.62 -44.81
C GLU A 16 16.56 23.35 -44.94
N LYS A 17 17.01 22.15 -44.53
CA LYS A 17 18.43 21.76 -44.60
C LYS A 17 18.82 21.11 -45.93
N GLY A 18 17.87 20.90 -46.85
CA GLY A 18 18.12 20.21 -48.13
C GLY A 18 18.50 18.73 -47.99
N ILE A 19 18.19 18.09 -46.86
CA ILE A 19 18.53 16.69 -46.58
C ILE A 19 17.41 15.78 -47.07
N LYS A 20 17.74 14.70 -47.77
CA LYS A 20 16.75 13.70 -48.19
C LYS A 20 16.53 12.63 -47.11
N ILE A 21 15.35 12.02 -47.07
CA ILE A 21 15.00 10.97 -46.07
C ILE A 21 16.03 9.82 -46.06
N HIS A 22 16.55 9.44 -47.22
CA HIS A 22 17.53 8.35 -47.32
C HIS A 22 18.92 8.76 -46.77
N GLU A 23 19.26 10.05 -46.76
CA GLU A 23 20.48 10.57 -46.15
C GLU A 23 20.34 10.58 -44.63
N LEU A 24 19.19 11.03 -44.12
CA LEU A 24 18.86 10.93 -42.70
C LEU A 24 18.92 9.47 -42.20
N ALA A 25 18.38 8.53 -42.98
CA ALA A 25 18.44 7.10 -42.65
C ALA A 25 19.88 6.59 -42.52
N LYS A 26 20.79 7.03 -43.41
CA LYS A 26 22.22 6.70 -43.34
C LYS A 26 22.87 7.23 -42.05
N HIS A 27 22.58 8.46 -41.64
CA HIS A 27 23.09 9.01 -40.37
C HIS A 27 22.61 8.20 -39.16
N LEU A 28 21.41 7.65 -39.22
CA LEU A 28 20.86 6.78 -38.18
C LEU A 28 21.37 5.33 -38.23
N SER A 29 22.17 4.99 -39.26
CA SER A 29 22.61 3.61 -39.53
C SER A 29 21.43 2.64 -39.72
N ILE A 30 20.35 3.11 -40.35
CA ILE A 30 19.16 2.33 -40.69
C ILE A 30 18.82 2.44 -42.17
N ASP A 31 18.00 1.52 -42.67
CA ASP A 31 17.51 1.60 -44.04
C ASP A 31 16.37 2.63 -44.20
N ALA A 32 16.19 3.14 -45.42
CA ALA A 32 15.18 4.15 -45.72
C ALA A 32 13.73 3.64 -45.50
N SER A 33 13.48 2.33 -45.57
CA SER A 33 12.16 1.75 -45.29
C SER A 33 11.83 1.79 -43.80
N LEU A 34 12.82 1.54 -42.93
CA LEU A 34 12.69 1.64 -41.49
C LEU A 34 12.49 3.11 -41.10
N MET A 35 13.26 4.02 -41.66
CA MET A 35 13.06 5.47 -41.45
C MET A 35 11.64 5.90 -41.87
N SER A 36 11.15 5.40 -43.01
CA SER A 36 9.80 5.70 -43.50
C SER A 36 8.71 5.15 -42.58
N ARG A 37 8.92 3.97 -41.98
CA ARG A 37 8.01 3.38 -40.99
C ARG A 37 8.02 4.15 -39.66
N ILE A 38 9.17 4.64 -39.23
CA ILE A 38 9.29 5.53 -38.06
C ILE A 38 8.51 6.82 -38.31
N LEU A 39 8.74 7.50 -39.44
CA LEU A 39 8.02 8.72 -39.82
C LEU A 39 6.51 8.51 -39.98
N ALA A 40 6.08 7.31 -40.40
CA ALA A 40 4.67 6.95 -40.50
C ALA A 40 4.06 6.49 -39.16
N ASN A 41 4.81 6.57 -38.06
CA ASN A 41 4.43 6.10 -36.73
C ASN A 41 4.03 4.61 -36.69
N LYS A 42 4.54 3.80 -37.63
CA LYS A 42 4.31 2.34 -37.74
C LYS A 42 5.37 1.52 -37.01
N ARG A 43 6.47 2.15 -36.59
CA ARG A 43 7.56 1.51 -35.84
C ARG A 43 8.04 2.46 -34.75
N LYS A 44 8.18 1.95 -33.52
CA LYS A 44 8.76 2.70 -32.40
C LYS A 44 10.25 2.95 -32.65
N PRO A 45 10.71 4.21 -32.71
CA PRO A 45 12.13 4.52 -32.68
C PRO A 45 12.69 4.27 -31.28
N SER A 46 13.97 3.93 -31.22
CA SER A 46 14.76 3.91 -29.98
C SER A 46 15.20 5.32 -29.59
N ASP A 47 15.56 5.52 -28.33
CA ASP A 47 16.05 6.81 -27.82
C ASP A 47 17.28 7.29 -28.61
N ILE A 48 18.20 6.37 -28.92
CA ILE A 48 19.38 6.63 -29.77
C ILE A 48 18.96 7.15 -31.16
N GLN A 49 17.89 6.61 -31.74
CA GLN A 49 17.40 7.08 -33.05
C GLN A 49 16.79 8.48 -32.95
N ILE A 50 16.03 8.78 -31.90
CA ILE A 50 15.48 10.13 -31.68
C ILE A 50 16.60 11.14 -31.46
N GLN A 51 17.64 10.76 -30.69
CA GLN A 51 18.80 11.60 -30.43
C GLN A 51 19.59 11.91 -31.72
N LYS A 52 19.83 10.90 -32.56
CA LYS A 52 20.47 11.12 -33.87
C LYS A 52 19.64 12.00 -34.81
N ILE A 53 18.31 11.87 -34.79
CA ILE A 53 17.42 12.77 -35.58
C ILE A 53 17.52 14.20 -35.05
N SER A 54 17.53 14.37 -33.72
CA SER A 54 17.70 15.66 -33.04
C SER A 54 19.00 16.34 -33.47
N GLU A 55 20.12 15.61 -33.43
CA GLU A 55 21.44 16.11 -33.83
C GLU A 55 21.50 16.50 -35.31
N VAL A 56 21.06 15.63 -36.22
CA VAL A 56 21.17 15.86 -37.67
C VAL A 56 20.27 16.99 -38.14
N LEU A 57 19.07 17.11 -37.55
CA LEU A 57 18.08 18.10 -37.95
C LEU A 57 18.08 19.36 -37.08
N GLU A 58 18.93 19.41 -36.05
CA GLU A 58 18.96 20.49 -35.05
C GLU A 58 17.56 20.78 -34.47
N LEU A 59 16.83 19.70 -34.17
CA LEU A 59 15.54 19.75 -33.50
C LEU A 59 15.72 19.41 -32.02
N PRO A 60 15.03 20.09 -31.08
CA PRO A 60 15.12 19.71 -29.67
C PRO A 60 14.67 18.26 -29.46
N TYR A 61 15.50 17.46 -28.78
CA TYR A 61 15.19 16.07 -28.45
C TYR A 61 13.87 15.94 -27.68
N SER A 62 13.63 16.87 -26.74
CA SER A 62 12.39 16.97 -25.95
C SER A 62 11.15 17.03 -26.82
N ASP A 63 11.21 17.81 -27.91
CA ASP A 63 10.05 18.05 -28.77
C ASP A 63 9.76 16.81 -29.60
N LEU A 64 10.80 16.21 -30.19
CA LEU A 64 10.69 14.97 -30.95
C LEU A 64 10.12 13.83 -30.10
N LEU A 65 10.62 13.68 -28.87
CA LEU A 65 10.14 12.67 -27.93
C LEU A 65 8.68 12.94 -27.53
N THR A 66 8.34 14.20 -27.22
CA THR A 66 6.99 14.62 -26.85
C THR A 66 5.99 14.35 -27.97
N TYR A 67 6.31 14.70 -29.22
CA TYR A 67 5.44 14.43 -30.36
C TYR A 67 5.24 12.92 -30.59
N TYR A 68 6.30 12.13 -30.45
CA TYR A 68 6.24 10.69 -30.61
C TYR A 68 5.32 10.07 -29.55
N LEU A 69 5.60 10.33 -28.26
CA LEU A 69 4.85 9.77 -27.14
C LEU A 69 3.39 10.25 -27.13
N SER A 70 3.14 11.53 -27.43
CA SER A 70 1.77 12.05 -27.59
C SER A 70 0.99 11.27 -28.66
N SER A 71 1.64 10.93 -29.77
CA SER A 71 1.01 10.13 -30.83
C SER A 71 0.71 8.70 -30.39
N GLU A 72 1.53 8.11 -29.51
CA GLU A 72 1.25 6.79 -28.90
C GLU A 72 0.06 6.86 -27.93
N VAL A 73 -0.02 7.90 -27.10
CA VAL A 73 -1.18 8.13 -26.21
C VAL A 73 -2.46 8.26 -27.05
N VAL A 74 -2.43 9.03 -28.14
CA VAL A 74 -3.58 9.15 -29.05
C VAL A 74 -3.98 7.80 -29.64
N LYS A 75 -3.04 6.92 -30.01
CA LYS A 75 -3.37 5.58 -30.54
C LYS A 75 -4.16 4.74 -29.54
N ILE A 76 -3.89 4.88 -28.24
CA ILE A 76 -4.57 4.14 -27.18
C ILE A 76 -5.96 4.72 -26.94
N VAL A 77 -6.06 6.05 -26.91
CA VAL A 77 -7.28 6.73 -26.45
C VAL A 77 -8.30 6.97 -27.57
N LYS A 78 -7.87 7.06 -28.84
CA LYS A 78 -8.73 7.39 -29.99
C LYS A 78 -9.91 6.43 -30.19
N ASP A 79 -9.80 5.18 -29.75
CA ASP A 79 -10.84 4.16 -29.93
C ASP A 79 -11.97 4.32 -28.89
N TYR A 80 -11.80 5.23 -27.92
CA TYR A 80 -12.75 5.54 -26.85
C TYR A 80 -13.08 7.04 -26.79
N PRO A 81 -13.63 7.64 -27.87
CA PRO A 81 -13.75 9.10 -27.99
C PRO A 81 -14.60 9.73 -26.87
N GLN A 82 -15.62 9.03 -26.37
CA GLN A 82 -16.49 9.53 -25.29
C GLN A 82 -15.82 9.50 -23.91
N LEU A 83 -14.80 8.65 -23.71
CA LEU A 83 -14.07 8.50 -22.46
C LEU A 83 -12.69 9.20 -22.50
N ALA A 84 -12.29 9.70 -23.67
CA ALA A 84 -10.94 10.18 -23.91
C ALA A 84 -10.48 11.24 -22.91
N GLN A 85 -11.34 12.22 -22.63
CA GLN A 85 -11.04 13.28 -21.67
C GLN A 85 -10.85 12.72 -20.27
N SER A 86 -11.76 11.86 -19.80
CA SER A 86 -11.68 11.24 -18.47
C SER A 86 -10.44 10.35 -18.32
N ILE A 87 -10.09 9.59 -19.36
CA ILE A 87 -8.88 8.76 -19.38
C ILE A 87 -7.63 9.63 -19.27
N LEU A 88 -7.54 10.73 -20.03
CA LEU A 88 -6.39 11.62 -20.01
C LEU A 88 -6.24 12.33 -18.66
N VAL A 89 -7.34 12.83 -18.09
CA VAL A 89 -7.34 13.45 -16.75
C VAL A 89 -6.88 12.46 -15.69
N MET A 90 -7.36 11.22 -15.71
CA MET A 90 -6.90 10.17 -14.77
C MET A 90 -5.43 9.80 -14.99
N ALA A 91 -4.99 9.69 -16.25
CA ALA A 91 -3.60 9.39 -16.57
C ALA A 91 -2.67 10.53 -16.15
N GLU A 92 -3.06 11.78 -16.35
CA GLU A 92 -2.33 12.97 -15.91
C GLU A 92 -2.24 13.00 -14.38
N ALA A 93 -3.34 12.82 -13.66
CA ALA A 93 -3.32 12.73 -12.20
C ALA A 93 -2.38 11.61 -11.72
N ARG A 94 -2.40 10.44 -12.38
CA ARG A 94 -1.51 9.32 -12.07
C ARG A 94 -0.05 9.62 -12.40
N VAL A 95 0.25 10.27 -13.53
CA VAL A 95 1.60 10.64 -13.94
C VAL A 95 2.17 11.73 -13.04
N SER A 96 1.39 12.76 -12.73
CA SER A 96 1.75 13.80 -11.76
C SER A 96 2.05 13.20 -10.39
N TYR A 97 1.20 12.26 -9.92
CA TYR A 97 1.50 11.48 -8.73
C TYR A 97 2.81 10.68 -8.90
N LEU A 98 3.03 10.01 -10.03
CA LEU A 98 4.21 9.20 -10.27
C LEU A 98 5.51 9.99 -10.53
N LEU A 99 5.43 11.30 -10.73
CA LEU A 99 6.57 12.15 -11.06
C LEU A 99 6.87 13.21 -10.00
N SER A 100 5.97 13.48 -9.05
CA SER A 100 6.28 14.43 -7.98
C SER A 100 7.40 13.91 -7.09
N ASP A 101 8.41 14.76 -6.89
CA ASP A 101 9.42 14.61 -5.83
C ASP A 101 8.75 14.62 -4.43
N ASP A 102 7.62 15.32 -4.33
CA ASP A 102 6.73 15.42 -3.15
C ASP A 102 5.86 14.18 -2.87
N ARG A 103 6.03 13.05 -3.58
CA ARG A 103 5.40 11.80 -3.12
C ARG A 103 5.86 11.39 -1.71
N PHE A 104 7.02 11.90 -1.30
CA PHE A 104 7.80 11.37 -0.19
C PHE A 104 8.33 12.44 0.79
N GLU A 105 8.15 13.74 0.54
CA GLU A 105 8.50 14.79 1.50
C GLU A 105 7.27 15.40 2.15
N ASN A 106 7.22 15.24 3.47
CA ASN A 106 6.19 15.72 4.39
C ASN A 106 4.76 15.39 3.97
N ILE A 107 4.31 14.20 4.39
CA ILE A 107 2.96 14.13 4.96
C ILE A 107 2.84 15.37 5.85
N GLY A 108 1.92 16.29 5.53
CA GLY A 108 1.75 17.55 6.26
C GLY A 108 1.25 17.27 7.67
N ILE A 109 2.12 16.72 8.51
CA ILE A 109 1.82 16.32 9.87
C ILE A 109 1.91 17.60 10.69
N GLY A 110 0.78 18.00 11.26
CA GLY A 110 0.73 19.15 12.15
C GLY A 110 1.75 19.02 13.28
N ALA A 111 2.25 20.14 13.78
CA ALA A 111 3.30 20.19 14.81
C ALA A 111 3.01 19.27 16.02
N GLU A 112 1.75 19.18 16.45
CA GLU A 112 1.31 18.30 17.54
C GLU A 112 1.61 16.81 17.26
N LEU A 113 1.29 16.33 16.06
CA LEU A 113 1.54 14.94 15.70
C LEU A 113 3.04 14.67 15.52
N GLN A 114 3.80 15.65 15.03
CA GLN A 114 5.26 15.55 14.95
C GLN A 114 5.90 15.42 16.33
N GLU A 115 5.42 16.18 17.33
CA GLU A 115 5.86 16.05 18.72
C GLU A 115 5.58 14.64 19.27
N LYS A 116 4.39 14.08 19.01
CA LYS A 116 4.05 12.71 19.43
C LYS A 116 4.92 11.66 18.75
N LEU A 117 5.29 11.83 17.48
CA LEU A 117 6.22 10.94 16.78
C LEU A 117 7.63 10.99 17.40
N ASN A 118 8.09 12.17 17.79
CA ASN A 118 9.36 12.33 18.50
C ASN A 118 9.29 11.63 19.87
N GLU A 119 8.20 11.78 20.62
CA GLU A 119 7.97 11.07 21.88
C GLU A 119 7.99 9.54 21.68
N LEU A 120 7.26 9.04 20.68
CA LEU A 120 7.24 7.62 20.28
C LEU A 120 8.64 7.07 20.01
N SER A 121 9.47 7.81 19.29
CA SER A 121 10.87 7.44 19.01
C SER A 121 11.71 7.32 20.29
N VAL A 122 11.49 8.22 21.26
CA VAL A 122 12.18 8.16 22.57
C VAL A 122 11.69 6.97 23.39
N LEU A 123 10.38 6.77 23.50
CA LEU A 123 9.80 5.67 24.28
C LEU A 123 10.14 4.30 23.68
N SER A 124 10.16 4.16 22.35
CA SER A 124 10.57 2.92 21.68
C SER A 124 12.03 2.55 22.00
N LYS A 125 12.96 3.52 21.96
CA LYS A 125 14.35 3.30 22.37
C LYS A 125 14.45 2.85 23.83
N ARG A 126 13.69 3.50 24.73
CA ARG A 126 13.62 3.13 26.15
C ARG A 126 13.05 1.73 26.35
N TRP A 127 12.01 1.37 25.62
CA TRP A 127 11.41 0.03 25.67
C TRP A 127 12.41 -1.05 25.23
N CYS A 128 13.18 -0.79 24.16
CA CYS A 128 14.20 -1.71 23.68
C CYS A 128 15.35 -1.93 24.68
N THR A 129 15.69 -0.94 25.52
CA THR A 129 16.76 -1.07 26.53
C THR A 129 16.30 -1.72 27.84
N ILE A 130 15.03 -1.55 28.21
CA ILE A 130 14.45 -2.06 29.49
C ILE A 130 14.11 -3.56 29.44
N LYS A 131 14.40 -4.26 28.35
CA LYS A 131 14.18 -5.71 28.26
C LYS A 131 15.26 -6.54 29.00
N PRO A 132 15.32 -6.52 30.35
CA PRO A 132 15.51 -7.79 31.05
C PRO A 132 14.39 -7.97 32.07
N LEU A 133 13.17 -8.20 31.58
CA LEU A 133 12.13 -8.84 32.37
C LEU A 133 12.54 -10.30 32.60
N ASP A 134 12.21 -10.85 33.77
CA ASP A 134 12.25 -12.31 33.98
C ASP A 134 11.42 -13.00 32.88
N ALA A 135 11.84 -14.19 32.45
CA ALA A 135 11.21 -14.92 31.35
C ALA A 135 9.71 -15.14 31.60
N VAL A 136 9.31 -15.43 32.84
CA VAL A 136 7.91 -15.63 33.22
C VAL A 136 7.13 -14.32 33.18
N GLN A 137 7.72 -13.22 33.68
CA GLN A 137 7.11 -11.88 33.60
C GLN A 137 6.88 -11.45 32.14
N LEU A 138 7.87 -11.67 31.27
CA LEU A 138 7.76 -11.34 29.85
C LEU A 138 6.67 -12.18 29.16
N GLU A 139 6.61 -13.48 29.45
CA GLU A 139 5.59 -14.38 28.93
C GLU A 139 4.18 -13.92 29.33
N LYS A 140 3.96 -13.62 30.61
CA LYS A 140 2.66 -13.15 31.10
C LYS A 140 2.26 -11.79 30.54
N LEU A 141 3.22 -10.89 30.35
CA LEU A 141 2.98 -9.59 29.72
C LEU A 141 2.57 -9.77 28.25
N GLN A 142 3.25 -10.65 27.52
CA GLN A 142 2.92 -10.99 26.13
C GLN A 142 1.52 -11.62 26.04
N GLU A 143 1.22 -12.60 26.89
CA GLU A 143 -0.09 -13.25 26.95
C GLU A 143 -1.23 -12.24 27.16
N TYR A 144 -1.03 -11.28 28.09
CA TYR A 144 -1.98 -10.19 28.35
C TYR A 144 -2.23 -9.33 27.09
N PHE A 145 -1.17 -8.81 26.46
CA PHE A 145 -1.31 -7.94 25.30
C PHE A 145 -1.81 -8.68 24.05
N HIS A 146 -1.39 -9.93 23.83
CA HIS A 146 -1.82 -10.74 22.69
C HIS A 146 -3.30 -11.09 22.79
N THR A 147 -3.77 -11.45 23.99
CA THR A 147 -5.18 -11.72 24.26
C THR A 147 -6.01 -10.46 24.05
N ALA A 148 -5.57 -9.32 24.60
CA ALA A 148 -6.25 -8.04 24.43
C ALA A 148 -6.32 -7.60 22.97
N TYR A 149 -5.26 -7.83 22.19
CA TYR A 149 -5.25 -7.49 20.77
C TYR A 149 -6.16 -8.39 19.94
N THR A 150 -6.15 -9.70 20.21
CA THR A 150 -7.04 -10.67 19.56
C THR A 150 -8.51 -10.37 19.84
N TYR A 151 -8.83 -10.04 21.07
CA TYR A 151 -10.17 -9.63 21.48
C TYR A 151 -10.64 -8.38 20.71
N GLU A 152 -9.89 -7.28 20.78
CA GLU A 152 -10.32 -6.01 20.20
C GLU A 152 -10.36 -6.05 18.66
N SER A 153 -9.37 -6.69 18.03
CA SER A 153 -9.31 -6.83 16.57
C SER A 153 -10.51 -7.62 16.03
N ASN A 154 -10.93 -8.70 16.70
CA ASN A 154 -12.11 -9.45 16.28
C ASN A 154 -13.41 -8.73 16.64
N ARG A 155 -13.46 -8.01 17.77
CA ARG A 155 -14.62 -7.19 18.17
C ARG A 155 -14.93 -6.08 17.15
N ILE A 156 -13.91 -5.47 16.54
CA ILE A 156 -14.07 -4.50 15.45
C ILE A 156 -14.83 -5.11 14.25
N GLU A 157 -14.66 -6.41 14.00
CA GLU A 157 -15.36 -7.14 12.92
C GLU A 157 -16.71 -7.73 13.38
N GLY A 158 -17.11 -7.51 14.64
CA GLY A 158 -18.40 -7.94 15.19
C GLY A 158 -18.38 -9.26 15.96
N ASN A 159 -17.22 -9.84 16.24
CA ASN A 159 -17.11 -11.00 17.13
C ASN A 159 -17.60 -10.62 18.55
N THR A 160 -18.38 -11.50 19.17
CA THR A 160 -19.09 -11.21 20.41
C THR A 160 -18.46 -11.83 21.66
N LEU A 161 -17.36 -12.58 21.52
CA LEU A 161 -16.60 -13.09 22.67
C LEU A 161 -16.16 -11.92 23.54
N SER A 162 -16.33 -12.03 24.86
CA SER A 162 -15.72 -11.11 25.83
C SER A 162 -14.20 -11.31 25.90
N LEU A 163 -13.50 -10.41 26.59
CA LEU A 163 -12.05 -10.54 26.79
C LEU A 163 -11.71 -11.84 27.54
N GLN A 164 -12.49 -12.19 28.58
CA GLN A 164 -12.28 -13.42 29.35
C GLN A 164 -12.60 -14.66 28.52
N GLU A 165 -13.69 -14.65 27.74
CA GLU A 165 -14.01 -15.75 26.82
C GLU A 165 -12.92 -15.92 25.76
N THR A 166 -12.40 -14.82 25.21
CA THR A 166 -11.28 -14.84 24.26
C THR A 166 -10.04 -15.48 24.87
N HIS A 167 -9.70 -15.12 26.11
CA HIS A 167 -8.59 -15.74 26.85
C HIS A 167 -8.77 -17.26 26.99
N LEU A 168 -9.95 -17.71 27.42
CA LEU A 168 -10.26 -19.14 27.59
C LEU A 168 -10.19 -19.91 26.26
N VAL A 169 -10.64 -19.31 25.17
CA VAL A 169 -10.59 -19.91 23.83
C VAL A 169 -9.15 -20.02 23.33
N VAL A 170 -8.37 -18.94 23.43
CA VAL A 170 -7.05 -18.83 22.79
C VAL A 170 -5.96 -19.52 23.61
N ASN A 171 -5.98 -19.38 24.95
CA ASN A 171 -4.89 -19.87 25.81
C ASN A 171 -5.22 -21.21 26.47
N GLU A 172 -6.50 -21.47 26.79
CA GLU A 172 -6.92 -22.70 27.49
C GLU A 172 -7.59 -23.73 26.56
N GLY A 173 -7.89 -23.36 25.31
CA GLY A 173 -8.55 -24.24 24.33
C GLY A 173 -10.01 -24.60 24.69
N ILE A 174 -10.67 -23.76 25.50
CA ILE A 174 -12.03 -24.01 26.00
C ILE A 174 -13.06 -23.42 25.03
N THR A 175 -14.08 -24.20 24.69
CA THR A 175 -15.23 -23.72 23.92
C THR A 175 -16.27 -23.04 24.82
N ILE A 176 -16.84 -21.94 24.34
CA ILE A 176 -17.81 -21.10 25.04
C ILE A 176 -19.22 -21.37 24.51
N GLY A 177 -20.11 -21.77 25.42
CA GLY A 177 -21.52 -22.01 25.09
C GLY A 177 -22.22 -20.74 24.58
N GLY A 178 -23.07 -20.88 23.56
CA GLY A 178 -23.84 -19.77 22.98
C GLY A 178 -23.07 -18.91 21.97
N LYS A 179 -21.81 -19.22 21.68
CA LYS A 179 -21.00 -18.56 20.66
C LYS A 179 -20.83 -19.46 19.44
N SER A 180 -20.75 -18.88 18.25
CA SER A 180 -20.61 -19.66 17.02
C SER A 180 -19.22 -20.30 16.90
N VAL A 181 -19.12 -21.45 16.22
CA VAL A 181 -17.81 -22.07 15.91
C VAL A 181 -16.92 -21.08 15.14
N ARG A 182 -17.51 -20.28 14.25
CA ARG A 182 -16.79 -19.25 13.52
C ARG A 182 -16.12 -18.25 14.45
N GLU A 183 -16.83 -17.71 15.45
CA GLU A 183 -16.24 -16.74 16.38
C GLU A 183 -15.05 -17.32 17.17
N HIS A 184 -15.11 -18.60 17.54
CA HIS A 184 -13.99 -19.29 18.18
C HIS A 184 -12.80 -19.40 17.23
N LEU A 185 -13.03 -19.84 15.99
CA LEU A 185 -11.99 -19.95 14.98
C LEU A 185 -11.36 -18.58 14.68
N GLU A 186 -12.15 -17.51 14.62
CA GLU A 186 -11.61 -16.15 14.42
C GLU A 186 -10.69 -15.72 15.57
N ALA A 187 -11.02 -16.06 16.82
CA ALA A 187 -10.15 -15.81 17.97
C ALA A 187 -8.87 -16.64 17.90
N ILE A 188 -8.98 -17.96 17.68
CA ILE A 188 -7.83 -18.88 17.58
C ILE A 188 -6.91 -18.46 16.44
N ASN A 189 -7.44 -18.27 15.24
CA ASN A 189 -6.70 -17.89 14.04
C ASN A 189 -5.96 -16.57 14.20
N HIS A 190 -6.60 -15.57 14.81
CA HIS A 190 -5.95 -14.30 15.05
C HIS A 190 -4.86 -14.42 16.10
N GLY A 191 -5.07 -15.20 17.18
CA GLY A 191 -4.02 -15.51 18.16
C GLY A 191 -2.81 -16.21 17.53
N GLU A 192 -3.04 -17.22 16.68
CA GLU A 192 -1.99 -17.88 15.89
C GLU A 192 -1.26 -16.91 14.96
N ALA A 193 -1.99 -15.98 14.32
CA ALA A 193 -1.40 -14.97 13.46
C ALA A 193 -0.52 -13.98 14.25
N VAL A 194 -0.91 -13.59 15.46
CA VAL A 194 -0.08 -12.76 16.35
C VAL A 194 1.21 -13.49 16.73
N ALA A 195 1.13 -14.78 17.08
CA ALA A 195 2.31 -15.59 17.36
C ALA A 195 3.26 -15.65 16.14
N LEU A 196 2.72 -15.85 14.93
CA LEU A 196 3.49 -15.79 13.69
C LEU A 196 4.23 -14.45 13.54
N LEU A 197 3.62 -13.31 13.85
CA LEU A 197 4.30 -12.01 13.74
C LEU A 197 5.57 -11.98 14.60
N HIS A 198 5.47 -12.46 15.84
CA HIS A 198 6.63 -12.51 16.75
C HIS A 198 7.72 -13.44 16.24
N ASP A 199 7.36 -14.59 15.67
CA ASP A 199 8.34 -15.50 15.06
C ASP A 199 9.01 -14.87 13.82
N LEU A 200 8.26 -14.16 12.98
CA LEU A 200 8.82 -13.44 11.83
C LEU A 200 9.79 -12.33 12.26
N VAL A 201 9.44 -11.58 13.31
CA VAL A 201 10.30 -10.52 13.87
C VAL A 201 11.56 -11.12 14.50
N ARG A 202 11.43 -12.19 15.29
CA ARG A 202 12.58 -12.87 15.93
C ARG A 202 13.59 -13.37 14.90
N ASN A 203 13.11 -13.82 13.73
CA ASN A 203 13.94 -14.36 12.66
C ASN A 203 14.31 -13.33 11.58
N ASP A 204 14.07 -12.03 11.83
CA ASP A 204 14.37 -10.92 10.91
C ASP A 204 13.82 -11.15 9.48
N VAL A 205 12.61 -11.69 9.38
CA VAL A 205 11.99 -11.99 8.09
C VAL A 205 11.35 -10.73 7.51
N PRO A 206 11.70 -10.30 6.29
CA PRO A 206 11.14 -9.08 5.70
C PRO A 206 9.66 -9.25 5.31
N PHE A 207 8.90 -8.15 5.38
CA PHE A 207 7.53 -8.12 4.89
C PHE A 207 7.50 -8.16 3.36
N ASN A 208 6.68 -9.04 2.78
CA ASN A 208 6.50 -9.18 1.34
C ASN A 208 5.16 -9.85 1.02
N ALA A 209 4.86 -10.01 -0.28
CA ALA A 209 3.62 -10.62 -0.76
C ALA A 209 3.33 -12.02 -0.20
N HIS A 210 4.38 -12.83 -0.01
CA HIS A 210 4.21 -14.16 0.57
C HIS A 210 3.83 -14.06 2.05
N ARG A 211 4.47 -13.19 2.83
CA ARG A 211 4.12 -12.99 4.25
C ARG A 211 2.73 -12.41 4.44
N LEU A 212 2.32 -11.46 3.60
CA LEU A 212 0.93 -10.97 3.59
C LEU A 212 -0.08 -12.12 3.39
N LYS A 213 0.15 -12.96 2.38
CA LYS A 213 -0.73 -14.11 2.09
C LYS A 213 -0.69 -15.16 3.20
N GLN A 214 0.45 -15.37 3.85
CA GLN A 214 0.58 -16.26 5.00
C GLN A 214 -0.24 -15.78 6.20
N ILE A 215 -0.16 -14.48 6.53
CA ILE A 215 -0.96 -13.87 7.59
C ILE A 215 -2.45 -14.03 7.28
N HIS A 216 -2.87 -13.64 6.07
CA HIS A 216 -4.27 -13.77 5.66
C HIS A 216 -4.75 -15.24 5.64
N HIS A 217 -3.87 -16.17 5.27
CA HIS A 217 -4.21 -17.59 5.30
C HIS A 217 -4.56 -18.06 6.71
N LEU A 218 -3.78 -17.66 7.73
CA LEU A 218 -4.11 -17.97 9.13
C LEU A 218 -5.45 -17.35 9.53
N VAL A 219 -5.70 -16.08 9.19
CA VAL A 219 -6.96 -15.38 9.53
C VAL A 219 -8.21 -16.17 9.06
N LEU A 220 -8.16 -16.82 7.90
CA LEU A 220 -9.29 -17.58 7.33
C LEU A 220 -9.19 -19.11 7.48
N LYS A 221 -8.16 -19.63 8.17
CA LYS A 221 -7.95 -21.07 8.37
C LYS A 221 -9.18 -21.72 9.02
N GLY A 222 -9.70 -22.80 8.44
CA GLY A 222 -10.91 -23.48 8.93
C GLY A 222 -12.22 -22.66 8.82
N ILE A 223 -12.17 -21.43 8.30
CA ILE A 223 -13.35 -20.57 8.07
C ILE A 223 -13.67 -20.53 6.58
N ASP A 224 -12.68 -20.21 5.74
CA ASP A 224 -12.78 -20.20 4.29
C ASP A 224 -11.43 -20.57 3.65
N GLU A 225 -11.11 -21.87 3.68
CA GLU A 225 -9.85 -22.39 3.14
C GLU A 225 -9.70 -22.19 1.63
N ARG A 226 -10.81 -22.05 0.90
CA ARG A 226 -10.78 -21.87 -0.55
C ARG A 226 -10.16 -20.53 -0.91
N ASN A 227 -10.44 -19.49 -0.11
CA ASN A 227 -9.97 -18.12 -0.32
C ASN A 227 -8.82 -17.69 0.62
N ALA A 228 -8.50 -18.49 1.63
CA ALA A 228 -7.37 -18.25 2.55
C ALA A 228 -6.06 -18.02 1.79
N GLY A 229 -5.42 -16.86 2.01
CA GLY A 229 -4.17 -16.46 1.36
C GLY A 229 -4.26 -16.14 -0.14
N LYS A 230 -5.45 -15.99 -0.73
CA LYS A 230 -5.63 -15.73 -2.18
C LYS A 230 -6.36 -14.42 -2.43
N TYR A 231 -5.86 -13.64 -3.38
CA TYR A 231 -6.56 -12.44 -3.82
C TYR A 231 -7.89 -12.80 -4.48
N ARG A 232 -8.90 -11.97 -4.26
CA ARG A 232 -10.23 -12.16 -4.83
C ARG A 232 -10.20 -12.01 -6.34
N ASN A 233 -11.03 -12.78 -7.03
CA ASN A 233 -11.27 -12.69 -8.48
C ASN A 233 -12.64 -12.07 -8.81
N ILE A 234 -13.40 -11.66 -7.78
CA ILE A 234 -14.72 -11.05 -7.91
C ILE A 234 -14.77 -9.67 -7.25
N GLN A 235 -15.70 -8.83 -7.71
CA GLN A 235 -15.99 -7.56 -7.07
C GLN A 235 -16.57 -7.81 -5.67
N VAL A 236 -16.10 -7.06 -4.69
CA VAL A 236 -16.63 -7.08 -3.32
C VAL A 236 -17.09 -5.69 -2.93
N MET A 237 -18.00 -5.64 -1.97
CA MET A 237 -18.49 -4.41 -1.36
C MET A 237 -18.26 -4.49 0.15
N ILE A 238 -17.93 -3.37 0.76
CA ILE A 238 -17.73 -3.27 2.21
C ILE A 238 -19.06 -2.82 2.81
N SER A 239 -19.70 -3.68 3.61
CA SER A 239 -20.97 -3.34 4.25
C SER A 239 -20.85 -2.08 5.11
N GLY A 240 -21.70 -1.09 4.87
CA GLY A 240 -21.71 0.16 5.63
C GLY A 240 -20.60 1.15 5.26
N SER A 241 -19.85 0.93 4.18
CA SER A 241 -18.90 1.89 3.63
C SER A 241 -19.38 2.46 2.30
N GLU A 242 -19.12 3.74 2.06
CA GLU A 242 -19.31 4.39 0.75
C GLU A 242 -18.15 4.09 -0.23
N HIS A 243 -17.02 3.61 0.30
CA HIS A 243 -15.87 3.25 -0.52
C HIS A 243 -16.15 1.96 -1.31
N ILE A 244 -15.91 2.02 -2.62
CA ILE A 244 -16.01 0.86 -3.52
C ILE A 244 -14.60 0.35 -3.79
N PRO A 245 -14.26 -0.87 -3.36
CA PRO A 245 -12.95 -1.44 -3.64
C PRO A 245 -12.67 -1.55 -5.15
N PRO A 246 -11.40 -1.46 -5.57
CA PRO A 246 -11.00 -1.61 -6.96
C PRO A 246 -11.49 -2.92 -7.61
N ALA A 247 -11.70 -2.91 -8.92
CA ALA A 247 -12.05 -4.11 -9.68
C ALA A 247 -10.95 -5.20 -9.61
N PRO A 248 -11.32 -6.50 -9.66
CA PRO A 248 -10.38 -7.60 -9.45
C PRO A 248 -9.18 -7.60 -10.41
N TYR A 249 -9.40 -7.23 -11.68
CA TYR A 249 -8.35 -7.21 -12.70
C TYR A 249 -7.26 -6.15 -12.43
N MET A 250 -7.49 -5.22 -11.50
CA MET A 250 -6.49 -4.23 -11.08
C MET A 250 -5.66 -4.69 -9.88
N LEU A 251 -6.06 -5.76 -9.19
CA LEU A 251 -5.47 -6.13 -7.90
C LEU A 251 -3.99 -6.49 -8.00
N ASP A 252 -3.58 -7.25 -9.01
CA ASP A 252 -2.17 -7.63 -9.16
C ASP A 252 -1.27 -6.40 -9.25
N LYS A 253 -1.70 -5.39 -10.03
CA LYS A 253 -0.94 -4.14 -10.18
C LYS A 253 -0.96 -3.29 -8.92
N LEU A 254 -2.11 -3.17 -8.27
CA LEU A 254 -2.24 -2.40 -7.03
C LEU A 254 -1.43 -3.02 -5.88
N MET A 255 -1.39 -4.35 -5.80
CA MET A 255 -0.60 -5.06 -4.81
C MET A 255 0.91 -5.01 -5.13
N GLU A 256 1.30 -5.00 -6.41
CA GLU A 256 2.68 -4.69 -6.78
C GLU A 256 3.07 -3.29 -6.30
N ASP A 257 2.25 -2.28 -6.61
CA ASP A 257 2.49 -0.89 -6.20
C ASP A 257 2.50 -0.73 -4.67
N TYR A 258 1.70 -1.51 -3.94
CA TYR A 258 1.69 -1.57 -2.47
C TYR A 258 3.05 -2.01 -1.90
N PHE A 259 3.66 -3.06 -2.46
CA PHE A 259 4.98 -3.52 -2.00
C PHE A 259 6.12 -2.61 -2.47
N ILE A 260 6.01 -2.03 -3.67
CA ILE A 260 6.96 -0.99 -4.12
C ILE A 260 6.94 0.19 -3.14
N TYR A 261 5.75 0.63 -2.73
CA TYR A 261 5.62 1.72 -1.77
C TYR A 261 6.27 1.38 -0.42
N TYR A 262 6.06 0.16 0.10
CA TYR A 262 6.72 -0.29 1.33
C TYR A 262 8.24 -0.22 1.22
N GLU A 263 8.82 -0.82 0.18
CA GLU A 263 10.28 -0.87 0.01
C GLU A 263 10.89 0.53 -0.18
N GLN A 264 10.19 1.44 -0.86
CA GLN A 264 10.66 2.82 -1.05
C GLN A 264 10.61 3.67 0.22
N ASN A 265 9.74 3.33 1.19
CA ASN A 265 9.46 4.17 2.36
C ASN A 265 9.92 3.59 3.69
N ARG A 266 10.26 2.30 3.76
CA ARG A 266 10.65 1.62 5.01
C ARG A 266 11.84 2.23 5.73
N GLU A 267 12.71 2.94 5.02
CA GLU A 267 13.87 3.66 5.59
C GLU A 267 13.68 5.18 5.62
N ARG A 268 12.58 5.71 5.07
CA ARG A 268 12.33 7.16 4.91
C ARG A 268 11.26 7.68 5.86
N LEU A 269 10.17 6.94 6.01
CA LEU A 269 9.07 7.32 6.90
C LEU A 269 9.35 6.90 8.34
N HIS A 270 8.82 7.66 9.29
CA HIS A 270 8.76 7.19 10.67
C HIS A 270 7.99 5.86 10.73
N PRO A 271 8.47 4.81 11.43
CA PRO A 271 7.87 3.47 11.36
C PRO A 271 6.37 3.40 11.69
N VAL A 272 5.91 4.24 12.62
CA VAL A 272 4.47 4.34 12.96
C VAL A 272 3.64 4.91 11.81
N LEU A 273 4.18 5.86 11.04
CA LEU A 273 3.50 6.38 9.85
C LEU A 273 3.51 5.36 8.72
N LEU A 274 4.63 4.67 8.51
CA LEU A 274 4.70 3.57 7.56
C LEU A 274 3.65 2.49 7.90
N ALA A 275 3.55 2.11 9.16
CA ALA A 275 2.53 1.14 9.61
C ALA A 275 1.11 1.63 9.32
N ALA A 276 0.82 2.90 9.56
CA ALA A 276 -0.48 3.50 9.25
C ALA A 276 -0.76 3.51 7.73
N GLU A 277 0.20 3.94 6.91
CA GLU A 277 0.09 3.93 5.44
C GLU A 277 -0.16 2.52 4.91
N MET A 278 0.62 1.54 5.37
CA MET A 278 0.52 0.16 4.92
C MET A 278 -0.79 -0.50 5.37
N HIS A 279 -1.34 -0.08 6.52
CA HIS A 279 -2.67 -0.49 6.97
C HIS A 279 -3.77 0.07 6.05
N GLU A 280 -3.78 1.40 5.90
CA GLU A 280 -4.80 2.13 5.13
C GLU A 280 -4.84 1.63 3.68
N ARG A 281 -3.69 1.59 3.02
CA ARG A 281 -3.60 1.16 1.61
C ARG A 281 -4.15 -0.25 1.42
N LEU A 282 -3.85 -1.16 2.35
CA LEU A 282 -4.31 -2.55 2.23
C LEU A 282 -5.83 -2.66 2.41
N VAL A 283 -6.41 -1.94 3.38
CA VAL A 283 -7.87 -1.98 3.59
C VAL A 283 -8.63 -1.28 2.46
N THR A 284 -8.03 -0.26 1.84
CA THR A 284 -8.55 0.48 0.69
C THR A 284 -8.50 -0.33 -0.61
N ILE A 285 -7.39 -1.06 -0.87
CA ILE A 285 -7.31 -2.00 -2.00
C ILE A 285 -8.27 -3.18 -1.80
N HIS A 286 -8.43 -3.63 -0.54
CA HIS A 286 -9.31 -4.71 -0.15
C HIS A 286 -9.08 -6.00 -0.97
N PRO A 287 -7.86 -6.57 -0.96
CA PRO A 287 -7.46 -7.58 -1.94
C PRO A 287 -8.06 -8.98 -1.71
N PHE A 288 -8.61 -9.26 -0.53
CA PHE A 288 -9.16 -10.57 -0.17
C PHE A 288 -10.70 -10.57 -0.17
N ILE A 289 -11.30 -11.76 -0.19
CA ILE A 289 -12.78 -11.88 -0.17
C ILE A 289 -13.39 -11.50 1.20
N ASP A 290 -12.66 -11.78 2.28
CA ASP A 290 -12.99 -11.52 3.67
C ASP A 290 -11.67 -11.38 4.45
N GLY A 291 -11.70 -10.96 5.72
CA GLY A 291 -10.52 -10.91 6.59
C GLY A 291 -9.59 -9.71 6.35
N ASN A 292 -9.95 -8.79 5.46
CA ASN A 292 -9.13 -7.62 5.11
C ASN A 292 -8.82 -6.74 6.34
N GLY A 293 -9.84 -6.38 7.16
CA GLY A 293 -9.63 -5.53 8.34
C GLY A 293 -8.66 -6.13 9.36
N ARG A 294 -8.85 -7.41 9.71
CA ARG A 294 -7.95 -8.17 10.59
C ARG A 294 -6.53 -8.26 10.03
N THR A 295 -6.40 -8.55 8.74
CA THR A 295 -5.11 -8.66 8.06
C THR A 295 -4.39 -7.31 8.03
N SER A 296 -5.08 -6.19 7.75
CA SER A 296 -4.48 -4.86 7.76
C SER A 296 -3.96 -4.46 9.13
N ARG A 297 -4.69 -4.75 10.21
CA ARG A 297 -4.21 -4.52 11.58
C ARG A 297 -3.00 -5.40 11.93
N LEU A 298 -2.98 -6.66 11.48
CA LEU A 298 -1.85 -7.56 11.68
C LEU A 298 -0.60 -7.06 10.93
N VAL A 299 -0.75 -6.61 9.69
CA VAL A 299 0.36 -6.04 8.89
C VAL A 299 0.89 -4.75 9.52
N MET A 300 0.01 -3.86 9.98
CA MET A 300 0.38 -2.66 10.74
C MET A 300 1.26 -3.02 11.93
N ASN A 301 0.80 -3.97 12.75
CA ASN A 301 1.53 -4.38 13.94
C ASN A 301 2.81 -5.16 13.63
N PHE A 302 2.86 -5.90 12.51
CA PHE A 302 4.09 -6.53 12.07
C PHE A 302 5.18 -5.49 11.78
N ILE A 303 4.83 -4.42 11.05
CA ILE A 303 5.76 -3.31 10.76
C ILE A 303 6.19 -2.60 12.05
N LEU A 304 5.27 -2.35 12.99
CA LEU A 304 5.60 -1.76 14.29
C LEU A 304 6.61 -2.63 15.06
N LEU A 305 6.32 -3.93 15.19
CA LEU A 305 7.17 -4.88 15.92
C LEU A 305 8.55 -5.03 15.28
N GLN A 306 8.64 -5.07 13.94
CA GLN A 306 9.93 -5.10 13.22
C GLN A 306 10.80 -3.88 13.53
N ASN A 307 10.19 -2.76 13.87
CA ASN A 307 10.88 -1.50 14.17
C ASN A 307 11.01 -1.22 15.68
N GLY A 308 10.83 -2.24 16.53
CA GLY A 308 11.02 -2.12 17.99
C GLY A 308 9.87 -1.48 18.75
N TYR A 309 8.73 -1.22 18.10
CA TYR A 309 7.52 -0.73 18.76
C TYR A 309 6.69 -1.90 19.31
N THR A 310 5.68 -1.58 20.10
CA THR A 310 4.71 -2.54 20.64
C THR A 310 3.45 -2.60 19.77
N ILE A 311 2.58 -3.58 20.02
CA ILE A 311 1.30 -3.72 19.30
C ILE A 311 0.39 -2.52 19.60
N ALA A 312 0.06 -1.73 18.57
CA ALA A 312 -0.96 -0.69 18.66
C ALA A 312 -2.35 -1.34 18.62
N ASN A 313 -2.99 -1.46 19.78
CA ASN A 313 -4.27 -2.16 19.94
C ASN A 313 -5.47 -1.22 19.81
N LEU A 314 -6.04 -1.14 18.60
CA LEU A 314 -7.26 -0.36 18.33
C LEU A 314 -8.46 -0.95 19.05
N LYS A 315 -9.20 -0.11 19.80
CA LYS A 315 -10.34 -0.58 20.61
C LYS A 315 -11.59 -0.81 19.77
N GLY A 316 -12.25 -1.94 19.97
CA GLY A 316 -13.47 -2.38 19.29
C GLY A 316 -14.77 -2.01 19.99
N ASN A 317 -14.73 -1.23 21.07
CA ASN A 317 -15.93 -0.61 21.63
C ASN A 317 -16.59 0.32 20.58
N LEU A 318 -17.90 0.55 20.69
CA LEU A 318 -18.67 1.22 19.64
C LEU A 318 -18.10 2.58 19.24
N GLU A 319 -17.74 3.41 20.23
CA GLU A 319 -17.19 4.75 20.00
C GLU A 319 -15.89 4.70 19.19
N ASN A 320 -14.92 3.88 19.62
CA ASN A 320 -13.62 3.78 18.95
C ASN A 320 -13.73 3.09 17.58
N ARG A 321 -14.62 2.11 17.45
CA ARG A 321 -14.93 1.44 16.18
C ARG A 321 -15.49 2.44 15.16
N LEU A 322 -16.41 3.31 15.57
CA LEU A 322 -16.97 4.35 14.71
C LEU A 322 -15.91 5.39 14.32
N ALA A 323 -15.08 5.84 15.28
CA ALA A 323 -13.99 6.76 15.00
C ALA A 323 -12.97 6.19 14.00
N TYR A 324 -12.63 4.90 14.15
CA TYR A 324 -11.74 4.19 13.24
C TYR A 324 -12.30 4.11 11.81
N TYR A 325 -13.58 3.75 11.66
CA TYR A 325 -14.20 3.70 10.33
C TYR A 325 -14.38 5.08 9.71
N ALA A 326 -14.73 6.10 10.50
CA ALA A 326 -14.81 7.48 10.03
C ALA A 326 -13.44 7.98 9.52
N ALA A 327 -12.36 7.69 10.25
CA ALA A 327 -11.01 8.05 9.83
C ALA A 327 -10.62 7.36 8.52
N LEU A 328 -10.91 6.06 8.35
CA LEU A 328 -10.65 5.35 7.10
C LEU A 328 -11.47 5.90 5.93
N GLN A 329 -12.76 6.16 6.14
CA GLN A 329 -13.63 6.72 5.11
C GLN A 329 -13.14 8.10 4.65
N LYS A 330 -12.66 8.94 5.58
CA LYS A 330 -12.09 10.25 5.26
C LYS A 330 -10.87 10.13 4.33
N VAL A 331 -9.99 9.15 4.56
CA VAL A 331 -8.86 8.89 3.64
C VAL A 331 -9.36 8.43 2.27
N GLN A 332 -10.30 7.48 2.26
CA GLN A 332 -10.79 6.85 1.04
C GLN A 332 -11.54 7.82 0.12
N LEU A 333 -12.30 8.75 0.71
CA LEU A 333 -13.14 9.69 -0.05
C LEU A 333 -12.44 11.03 -0.30
N ASN A 334 -11.68 11.54 0.67
CA ASN A 334 -11.15 12.91 0.65
C ASN A 334 -9.61 12.96 0.56
N HIS A 335 -8.93 11.81 0.55
CA HIS A 335 -7.47 11.70 0.59
C HIS A 335 -6.83 12.43 1.80
N ASP A 336 -7.56 12.51 2.91
CA ASP A 336 -7.09 13.12 4.16
C ASP A 336 -6.84 12.06 5.24
N SER A 337 -5.55 11.81 5.50
CA SER A 337 -5.03 10.83 6.47
C SER A 337 -4.81 11.37 7.88
N THR A 338 -5.12 12.64 8.14
CA THR A 338 -4.83 13.31 9.42
C THR A 338 -5.42 12.56 10.62
N ASP A 339 -6.71 12.22 10.55
CA ASP A 339 -7.42 11.56 11.65
C ASP A 339 -6.95 10.13 11.84
N PHE A 340 -6.64 9.45 10.73
CA PHE A 340 -6.14 8.08 10.75
C PHE A 340 -4.74 8.01 11.35
N TYR A 341 -3.82 8.91 10.97
CA TYR A 341 -2.50 8.98 11.59
C TYR A 341 -2.60 9.32 13.08
N SER A 342 -3.42 10.31 13.44
CA SER A 342 -3.64 10.67 14.85
C SER A 342 -4.09 9.45 15.66
N LEU A 343 -5.05 8.68 15.13
CA LEU A 343 -5.55 7.46 15.76
C LEU A 343 -4.44 6.42 15.97
N ILE A 344 -3.64 6.10 14.94
CA ILE A 344 -2.55 5.12 15.05
C ILE A 344 -1.44 5.61 15.99
N ILE A 345 -1.02 6.87 15.89
CA ILE A 345 -0.01 7.49 16.74
C ILE A 345 -0.43 7.42 18.21
N ASN A 346 -1.66 7.81 18.53
CA ASN A 346 -2.17 7.81 19.90
C ASN A 346 -2.23 6.38 20.48
N HIS A 347 -2.64 5.38 19.69
CA HIS A 347 -2.68 3.99 20.15
C HIS A 347 -1.28 3.37 20.32
N ALA A 348 -0.35 3.67 19.41
CA ALA A 348 1.05 3.25 19.55
C ALA A 348 1.68 3.86 20.81
N LEU A 349 1.39 5.14 21.08
CA LEU A 349 1.91 5.86 22.24
C LEU A 349 1.34 5.29 23.54
N ALA A 350 0.03 5.09 23.59
CA ALA A 350 -0.65 4.48 24.74
C ALA A 350 -0.09 3.07 25.03
N SER A 351 0.10 2.25 23.99
CA SER A 351 0.67 0.92 24.13
C SER A 351 2.08 0.97 24.72
N LEU A 352 2.98 1.80 24.19
CA LEU A 352 4.35 1.90 24.71
C LEU A 352 4.38 2.37 26.16
N LYS A 353 3.55 3.35 26.52
CA LYS A 353 3.42 3.83 27.90
C LYS A 353 2.94 2.73 28.85
N GLU A 354 1.95 1.95 28.44
CA GLU A 354 1.45 0.82 29.24
C GLU A 354 2.52 -0.28 29.40
N HIS A 355 3.24 -0.61 28.33
CA HIS A 355 4.34 -1.59 28.39
C HIS A 355 5.47 -1.15 29.32
N LEU A 356 5.88 0.12 29.27
CA LEU A 356 6.90 0.67 30.17
C LEU A 356 6.44 0.65 31.63
N LEU A 357 5.19 1.08 31.88
CA LEU A 357 4.61 1.08 33.22
C LEU A 357 4.58 -0.34 33.82
N LEU A 358 4.11 -1.33 33.05
CA LEU A 358 4.03 -2.72 33.50
C LEU A 358 5.40 -3.39 33.62
N ALA A 359 6.41 -2.90 32.89
CA ALA A 359 7.80 -3.29 33.08
C ALA A 359 8.47 -2.58 34.29
N GLY A 360 7.69 -1.87 35.11
CA GLY A 360 8.14 -1.25 36.37
C GLY A 360 8.92 0.04 36.19
N ASN A 361 8.66 0.82 35.11
CA ASN A 361 9.51 1.93 34.70
C ASN A 361 8.79 3.19 34.20
#